data_AF-A0A1Z8VDQ2-F1
#
_entry.id   AF-A0A1Z8VDQ2-F1
#
_cell.length_a   1.000
_cell.length_b   1.000
_cell.length_c   1.000
_cell.angle_alpha   90.00
_cell.angle_beta   90.00
_cell.angle_gamma   90.00
#
_symmetry.space_group_name_H-M   'P 1'
#
loop_
_entity.id
_entity.type
_entity.pdbx_description
1 polymer ?
#
loop_
_entity_poly.entity_id
_entity_poly.type
_entity_poly.pdbx_seq_one_letter_code
_entity_poly.pdbx_strand_id
1 'polypeptide(L)'
;MLFDHLNEDNFLLFAIKNYENPQAVTKEDFDKDLNHFKYIKRLLKRYKNTGVLKTHLLLNHFIVLYNIFGEAATPMLFFKIEEDLWPTMKTFIMFLGKFPEYPKSSIHDIQPDLNCLRELYQIYKEDDGKKKAK
;
A
#
# COMPACT_ATOMS: atom_id res chain seq x y z
N MET A 1 0.72 -3.36 -19.40
CA MET A 1 1.06 -4.20 -18.23
C MET A 1 0.29 -5.50 -18.37
N LEU A 2 1.00 -6.64 -18.42
CA LEU A 2 0.38 -7.95 -18.27
C LEU A 2 0.14 -8.16 -16.77
N PHE A 3 -1.02 -7.70 -16.30
CA PHE A 3 -1.44 -7.75 -14.90
C PHE A 3 -1.78 -9.17 -14.42
N ASP A 4 -1.77 -10.17 -15.29
CA ASP A 4 -2.56 -11.37 -15.04
C ASP A 4 -1.89 -12.47 -14.23
N HIS A 5 -0.57 -12.48 -14.01
CA HIS A 5 0.03 -13.59 -13.26
C HIS A 5 1.22 -13.16 -12.40
N LEU A 6 1.00 -12.41 -11.32
CA LEU A 6 1.86 -12.61 -10.15
C LEU A 6 1.39 -13.90 -9.47
N ASN A 7 2.31 -14.84 -9.26
CA ASN A 7 2.09 -16.09 -8.54
C ASN A 7 3.25 -16.34 -7.57
N GLU A 8 3.17 -17.41 -6.78
CA GLU A 8 4.20 -17.71 -5.79
C GLU A 8 5.58 -17.92 -6.42
N ASP A 9 5.62 -18.49 -7.62
CA ASP A 9 6.86 -18.81 -8.34
C ASP A 9 7.60 -17.58 -8.87
N ASN A 10 6.86 -16.55 -9.30
CA ASN A 10 7.44 -15.37 -9.92
C ASN A 10 7.44 -14.11 -9.05
N PHE A 11 6.71 -14.09 -7.94
CA PHE A 11 6.62 -12.92 -7.06
C PHE A 11 7.99 -12.48 -6.56
N LEU A 12 8.82 -13.43 -6.12
CA LEU A 12 10.14 -13.11 -5.58
C LEU A 12 11.05 -12.50 -6.64
N LEU A 13 11.09 -13.09 -7.84
CA LEU A 13 11.89 -12.57 -8.95
C LEU A 13 11.40 -11.18 -9.39
N PHE A 14 10.08 -10.98 -9.43
CA PHE A 14 9.48 -9.68 -9.72
C PHE A 14 9.86 -8.64 -8.66
N ALA A 15 9.79 -9.00 -7.37
CA ALA A 15 10.18 -8.13 -6.26
C ALA A 15 11.65 -7.73 -6.36
N ILE A 16 12.55 -8.69 -6.59
CA ILE A 16 14.00 -8.43 -6.74
C ILE A 16 14.27 -7.49 -7.92
N LYS A 17 13.62 -7.72 -9.06
CA LYS A 17 13.84 -6.89 -10.27
C LYS A 17 13.43 -5.42 -10.08
N ASN A 18 12.44 -5.16 -9.24
CA ASN A 18 11.92 -3.81 -8.99
C ASN A 18 12.37 -3.25 -7.63
N TYR A 19 13.35 -3.87 -6.97
CA TYR A 19 13.83 -3.44 -5.65
C TYR A 19 14.88 -2.35 -5.80
N GLU A 20 14.55 -1.13 -5.37
CA GLU A 20 15.43 0.03 -5.36
C GLU A 20 15.50 0.62 -3.95
N ASN A 21 16.47 0.18 -3.15
CA ASN A 21 16.71 0.74 -1.82
C ASN A 21 18.20 1.08 -1.65
N PRO A 22 18.60 2.36 -1.77
CA PRO A 22 20.00 2.78 -1.61
C PRO A 22 20.61 2.49 -0.24
N GLN A 23 19.78 2.28 0.79
CA GLN A 23 20.22 2.03 2.17
C GLN A 23 20.33 0.54 2.50
N ALA A 24 19.82 -0.35 1.64
CA ALA A 24 19.82 -1.78 1.85
C ALA A 24 20.81 -2.45 0.90
N VAL A 25 21.79 -3.15 1.48
CA VAL A 25 22.88 -3.78 0.72
C VAL A 25 22.87 -5.30 0.85
N THR A 26 22.00 -5.87 1.70
CA THR A 26 21.96 -7.30 1.98
C THR A 26 20.61 -7.93 1.65
N LYS A 27 20.60 -9.25 1.47
CA LYS A 27 19.38 -10.05 1.34
C LYS A 27 18.46 -9.93 2.56
N GLU A 28 19.03 -9.83 3.76
CA GLU A 28 18.24 -9.71 4.99
C GLU A 28 17.44 -8.40 5.01
N ASP A 29 18.00 -7.32 4.46
CA ASP A 29 17.31 -6.04 4.37
C ASP A 29 16.16 -6.09 3.35
N PHE A 30 16.37 -6.75 2.22
CA PHE A 30 15.30 -7.06 1.27
C PHE A 30 14.16 -7.88 1.93
N ASP A 31 14.50 -8.93 2.69
CA ASP A 31 13.50 -9.75 3.38
C ASP A 31 12.76 -8.94 4.48
N LYS A 32 13.44 -8.01 5.15
CA LYS A 32 12.82 -7.07 6.10
C LYS A 32 11.83 -6.14 5.39
N ASP A 33 12.19 -5.59 4.23
CA ASP A 33 11.32 -4.70 3.45
C ASP A 33 10.08 -5.44 2.95
N LEU A 34 10.21 -6.71 2.56
CA LEU A 34 9.06 -7.56 2.23
C LEU A 34 8.11 -7.79 3.42
N ASN A 35 8.58 -7.70 4.67
CA ASN A 35 7.68 -7.84 5.82
C ASN A 35 6.66 -6.69 5.90
N HIS A 36 6.89 -5.54 5.27
CA HIS A 36 5.90 -4.46 5.24
C HIS A 36 4.54 -4.90 4.67
N PHE A 37 4.51 -5.79 3.67
CA PHE A 37 3.25 -6.37 3.17
C PHE A 37 2.49 -7.12 4.28
N LYS A 38 3.18 -7.91 5.09
CA LYS A 38 2.59 -8.64 6.24
C LYS A 38 2.08 -7.67 7.31
N TYR A 39 2.82 -6.60 7.59
CA TYR A 39 2.41 -5.57 8.54
C TYR A 39 1.15 -4.83 8.09
N ILE A 40 1.10 -4.40 6.82
CA ILE A 40 -0.08 -3.76 6.21
C ILE A 40 -1.28 -4.71 6.32
N LYS A 41 -1.13 -5.96 5.89
CA LYS A 41 -2.19 -6.99 5.98
C LYS A 41 -2.75 -7.08 7.41
N ARG A 42 -1.87 -7.17 8.41
CA ARG A 42 -2.27 -7.26 9.82
C ARG A 42 -3.04 -6.03 10.29
N LEU A 43 -2.60 -4.83 9.91
CA LEU A 43 -3.26 -3.57 10.28
C LEU A 43 -4.63 -3.42 9.61
N LEU A 44 -4.75 -3.78 8.32
CA LEU A 44 -6.02 -3.78 7.60
C LEU A 44 -7.00 -4.79 8.21
N LYS A 45 -6.56 -6.03 8.53
CA LYS A 45 -7.40 -7.01 9.24
C LYS A 45 -7.87 -6.49 10.59
N ARG A 46 -6.99 -5.85 11.37
CA ARG A 46 -7.37 -5.25 12.65
C ARG A 46 -8.44 -4.18 12.46
N TYR A 47 -8.26 -3.27 11.50
CA TYR A 47 -9.25 -2.23 11.22
C TYR A 47 -10.59 -2.84 10.81
N LYS A 48 -10.60 -3.85 9.93
CA LYS A 48 -11.83 -4.57 9.56
C LYS A 48 -12.54 -5.18 10.76
N ASN A 49 -11.79 -5.75 11.71
CA ASN A 49 -12.36 -6.43 12.87
C ASN A 49 -12.79 -5.47 14.00
N THR A 50 -12.09 -4.35 14.21
CA THR A 50 -12.30 -3.47 15.36
C THR A 50 -12.83 -2.08 15.00
N GLY A 51 -12.86 -1.72 13.72
CA GLY A 51 -13.19 -0.37 13.23
C GLY A 51 -12.13 0.70 13.55
N VAL A 52 -10.98 0.33 14.14
CA VAL A 52 -9.95 1.29 14.56
C VAL A 52 -8.85 1.36 13.53
N LEU A 53 -8.78 2.46 12.79
CA LEU A 53 -7.77 2.69 11.78
C LEU A 53 -6.50 3.27 12.39
N LYS A 54 -5.34 2.70 12.03
CA LYS A 54 -4.02 3.22 12.42
C LYS A 54 -3.39 3.95 11.25
N THR A 55 -3.99 5.08 10.89
CA THR A 55 -3.74 5.78 9.62
C THR A 55 -2.28 6.16 9.42
N HIS A 56 -1.60 6.78 10.39
CA HIS A 56 -0.18 7.12 10.28
C HIS A 56 0.72 5.89 10.08
N LEU A 57 0.47 4.79 10.80
CA LEU A 57 1.26 3.57 10.67
C LEU A 57 1.07 2.93 9.29
N LEU A 58 -0.18 2.85 8.82
CA LEU A 58 -0.48 2.34 7.49
C LEU A 58 0.16 3.21 6.41
N LEU A 59 -0.03 4.53 6.46
CA LEU A 59 0.59 5.48 5.52
C LEU A 59 2.10 5.30 5.47
N ASN A 60 2.77 5.22 6.63
CA ASN A 60 4.21 5.01 6.68
C ASN A 60 4.64 3.72 5.97
N HIS A 61 3.93 2.60 6.21
CA HIS A 61 4.24 1.35 5.52
C HIS A 61 3.99 1.40 4.01
N PHE A 62 2.91 2.04 3.57
CA PHE A 62 2.66 2.23 2.13
C PHE A 62 3.75 3.09 1.48
N ILE A 63 4.09 4.23 2.09
CA ILE A 63 5.12 5.15 1.58
C ILE A 63 6.46 4.43 1.45
N VAL A 64 6.87 3.67 2.48
CA VAL A 64 8.10 2.88 2.45
C VAL A 64 8.09 1.89 1.29
N LEU A 65 7.00 1.13 1.11
CA LEU A 65 6.88 0.21 -0.03
C LEU A 65 6.97 0.91 -1.38
N TYR A 66 6.30 2.05 -1.56
CA TYR A 66 6.36 2.81 -2.81
C TYR A 66 7.72 3.46 -3.05
N ASN A 67 8.46 3.81 -2.01
CA ASN A 67 9.81 4.33 -2.16
C ASN A 67 10.80 3.25 -2.60
N ILE A 68 10.58 2.00 -2.18
CA ILE A 68 11.47 0.87 -2.46
C ILE A 68 11.13 0.19 -3.79
N PHE A 69 9.84 -0.04 -4.05
CA PHE A 69 9.38 -0.81 -5.20
C PHE A 69 8.75 0.05 -6.30
N GLY A 70 8.65 1.37 -6.09
CA GLY A 70 8.01 2.27 -7.06
C GLY A 70 6.59 1.83 -7.42
N GLU A 71 6.27 1.91 -8.71
CA GLU A 71 4.96 1.49 -9.24
C GLU A 71 4.71 -0.03 -9.11
N ALA A 72 5.76 -0.84 -8.97
CA ALA A 72 5.64 -2.28 -8.77
C ALA A 72 5.03 -2.64 -7.40
N ALA A 73 5.00 -1.71 -6.44
CA ALA A 73 4.34 -1.91 -5.15
C ALA A 73 2.84 -2.20 -5.30
N THR A 74 2.14 -1.52 -6.22
CA THR A 74 0.69 -1.69 -6.43
C THR A 74 0.31 -3.14 -6.79
N PRO A 75 0.85 -3.75 -7.87
CA PRO A 75 0.53 -5.14 -8.19
C PRO A 75 0.98 -6.10 -7.09
N MET A 76 2.11 -5.85 -6.42
CA MET A 76 2.56 -6.67 -5.28
C MET A 76 1.58 -6.62 -4.10
N LEU A 77 0.99 -5.45 -3.83
CA LEU A 77 -0.03 -5.28 -2.80
C LEU A 77 -1.29 -6.08 -3.14
N PHE A 78 -1.81 -5.97 -4.37
CA PHE A 78 -2.97 -6.76 -4.81
C PHE A 78 -2.72 -8.27 -4.78
N PHE A 79 -1.49 -8.71 -5.03
CA PHE A 79 -1.12 -10.12 -4.91
C PHE A 79 -1.01 -10.60 -3.45
N LYS A 80 -0.45 -9.80 -2.54
CA LYS A 80 -0.19 -10.23 -1.14
C LYS A 80 -1.35 -10.01 -0.18
N ILE A 81 -2.27 -9.10 -0.50
CA ILE A 81 -3.40 -8.74 0.35
C ILE A 81 -4.65 -9.49 -0.13
N GLU A 82 -5.44 -10.01 0.81
CA GLU A 82 -6.68 -10.73 0.54
C GLU A 82 -7.76 -9.78 -0.02
N GLU A 83 -8.63 -10.28 -0.91
CA GLU A 83 -9.60 -9.47 -1.65
C GLU A 83 -10.55 -8.68 -0.76
N ASP A 84 -10.87 -9.25 0.40
CA ASP A 84 -11.77 -8.69 1.40
C ASP A 84 -11.20 -7.43 2.10
N LEU A 85 -9.90 -7.16 1.93
CA LEU A 85 -9.19 -5.97 2.42
C LEU A 85 -8.84 -4.99 1.29
N TRP A 86 -9.09 -5.36 0.04
CA TRP A 86 -8.79 -4.51 -1.11
C TRP A 86 -9.49 -3.15 -1.08
N PRO A 87 -10.77 -3.01 -0.67
CA PRO A 87 -11.42 -1.69 -0.59
C PRO A 87 -10.64 -0.69 0.26
N THR A 88 -10.24 -1.08 1.48
CA THR A 88 -9.46 -0.22 2.38
C THR A 88 -8.06 0.02 1.85
N MET A 89 -7.38 -1.02 1.35
CA MET A 89 -6.05 -0.89 0.74
C MET A 89 -6.06 0.08 -0.45
N LYS A 90 -7.03 -0.07 -1.36
CA LYS A 90 -7.21 0.79 -2.53
C LYS A 90 -7.39 2.24 -2.12
N THR A 91 -8.14 2.51 -1.05
CA THR A 91 -8.27 3.88 -0.51
C THR A 91 -6.92 4.51 -0.19
N PHE A 92 -6.01 3.79 0.49
CA PHE A 92 -4.66 4.33 0.76
C PHE A 92 -3.86 4.56 -0.53
N ILE A 93 -3.91 3.63 -1.48
CA ILE A 93 -3.19 3.74 -2.75
C ILE A 93 -3.68 4.96 -3.55
N MET A 94 -5.01 5.14 -3.62
CA MET A 94 -5.64 6.30 -4.26
C MET A 94 -5.27 7.61 -3.54
N PHE A 95 -5.32 7.63 -2.21
CA PHE A 95 -4.97 8.81 -1.42
C PHE A 95 -3.51 9.26 -1.64
N LEU A 96 -2.60 8.30 -1.83
CA LEU A 96 -1.19 8.58 -2.15
C LEU A 96 -0.96 8.99 -3.62
N GLY A 97 -2.00 9.00 -4.46
CA GLY A 97 -1.87 9.27 -5.89
C GLY A 97 -1.07 8.20 -6.64
N LYS A 98 -1.03 6.97 -6.12
CA LYS A 98 -0.26 5.83 -6.69
C LYS A 98 -1.15 4.80 -7.39
N PHE A 99 -2.46 5.03 -7.44
CA PHE A 99 -3.37 4.15 -8.14
C PHE A 99 -3.26 4.40 -9.65
N PRO A 100 -2.97 3.37 -10.46
CA PRO A 100 -2.85 3.54 -11.91
C PRO A 100 -4.20 3.93 -12.51
N GLU A 101 -4.21 4.88 -13.44
CA GLU A 101 -5.43 5.22 -14.20
C GLU A 101 -5.65 4.26 -15.38
N TYR A 102 -4.56 3.70 -15.90
CA TYR A 102 -4.54 2.79 -17.05
C TYR A 102 -3.42 1.75 -16.96
N PRO A 103 -3.59 0.60 -17.64
CA PRO A 103 -4.82 0.12 -18.28
C PRO A 103 -5.87 -0.26 -17.23
N LYS A 104 -7.15 -0.09 -17.60
CA LYS A 104 -8.27 -0.48 -16.76
C LYS A 104 -8.29 -2.01 -16.59
N SER A 105 -8.57 -2.45 -15.37
CA SER A 105 -8.67 -3.86 -14.97
C SER A 105 -9.64 -3.98 -13.80
N SER A 106 -9.94 -5.21 -13.36
CA SER A 106 -10.88 -5.50 -12.27
C SER A 106 -10.61 -4.72 -10.97
N ILE A 107 -9.35 -4.33 -10.72
CA ILE A 107 -9.00 -3.51 -9.54
C ILE A 107 -9.66 -2.12 -9.56
N HIS A 108 -10.04 -1.63 -10.74
CA HIS A 108 -10.69 -0.33 -10.92
C HIS A 108 -12.16 -0.36 -10.45
N ASP A 109 -12.81 -1.53 -10.52
CA ASP A 109 -14.21 -1.71 -10.13
C ASP A 109 -14.40 -1.79 -8.62
N ILE A 110 -13.32 -2.09 -7.88
CA ILE A 110 -13.31 -2.16 -6.41
C ILE A 110 -13.68 -0.78 -5.84
N GLN A 111 -14.74 -0.72 -5.04
CA GLN A 111 -15.14 0.54 -4.42
C GLN A 111 -14.19 0.89 -3.25
N PRO A 112 -13.75 2.15 -3.12
CA PRO A 112 -12.93 2.57 -2.00
C PRO A 112 -13.74 2.57 -0.69
N ASP A 113 -13.07 2.30 0.42
CA ASP A 113 -13.61 2.49 1.76
C ASP A 113 -13.74 3.98 2.10
N LEU A 114 -14.98 4.48 2.15
CA LEU A 114 -15.31 5.88 2.43
C LEU A 114 -14.99 6.31 3.87
N ASN A 115 -15.09 5.40 4.84
CA ASN A 115 -14.75 5.72 6.23
C ASN A 115 -13.25 5.96 6.37
N CYS A 116 -12.46 5.05 5.78
CA CYS A 116 -11.01 5.19 5.70
C CYS A 116 -10.60 6.48 4.98
N LEU A 117 -11.25 6.79 3.85
CA LEU A 117 -10.97 8.00 3.08
C LEU A 117 -11.23 9.27 3.89
N ARG A 118 -12.34 9.30 4.64
CA ARG A 118 -12.69 10.42 5.51
C ARG A 118 -11.63 10.64 6.59
N GLU A 119 -11.19 9.58 7.27
CA GLU A 119 -10.14 9.68 8.31
C GLU A 119 -8.81 10.16 7.74
N LEU A 120 -8.42 9.70 6.55
CA LEU A 120 -7.22 10.16 5.85
C LEU A 120 -7.26 11.67 5.58
N TYR A 121 -8.38 12.18 5.05
CA TYR A 121 -8.54 13.61 4.79
C TYR A 121 -8.63 14.46 6.06
N GLN A 122 -9.17 13.93 7.16
CA GLN A 122 -9.18 14.63 8.44
C GLN A 122 -7.76 14.90 8.93
N ILE A 123 -6.91 13.87 8.94
CA ILE A 123 -5.49 13.99 9.34
C ILE A 123 -4.74 14.99 8.45
N TYR A 124 -4.97 14.93 7.13
CA TYR A 124 -4.34 15.86 6.19
C TYR A 124 -4.72 17.32 6.48
N LYS A 125 -6.00 17.61 6.71
CA LYS A 125 -6.48 18.95 7.02
C LYS A 125 -5.95 19.47 8.37
N GLU A 126 -5.85 18.61 9.37
CA GLU A 126 -5.30 18.97 10.68
C GLU A 126 -3.83 19.37 10.59
N ASP A 127 -3.03 18.63 9.82
CA ASP A 127 -1.61 18.94 9.64
C ASP A 127 -1.37 20.21 8.81
N ASP A 128 -2.20 20.48 7.81
CA ASP A 128 -2.16 21.74 7.07
C ASP A 128 -2.54 22.95 7.94
N GLY A 129 -3.51 22.79 8.84
CA GLY A 129 -3.88 23.81 9.82
C GLY A 129 -2.73 24.13 10.78
N LYS A 130 -1.99 23.11 11.25
CA LYS A 130 -0.81 23.29 12.11
C LYS A 130 0.36 23.96 11.38
N LYS A 131 0.57 23.67 10.09
CA LYS A 131 1.61 24.33 9.29
C LYS A 131 1.34 25.81 9.06
N LYS A 132 0.07 26.22 8.95
CA LYS A 132 -0.33 27.63 8.80
C LYS A 132 -0.28 28.44 10.10
N ALA A 133 -0.22 27.76 11.25
CA ALA A 133 -0.18 28.38 12.57
C ALA A 133 1.26 28.54 13.13
N LYS A 134 2.28 28.12 12.38
CA LYS A 134 3.71 28.34 12.65
C LYS A 134 4.26 29.36 11.67
#